data_AF-A0A964JSX2-F1
#
_entry.id   AF-A0A964JSX2-F1
#
_cell.length_a   1.000
_cell.length_b   1.000
_cell.length_c   1.000
_cell.angle_alpha   90.00
_cell.angle_beta   90.00
_cell.angle_gamma   90.00
#
_symmetry.space_group_name_H-M   'P 1'
#
loop_
_entity.id
_entity.type
_entity.pdbx_description
1 polymer ?
#
loop_
_entity_poly.entity_id
_entity_poly.type
_entity_poly.pdbx_seq_one_letter_code
_entity_poly.pdbx_strand_id
1 'polypeptide(L)'
;MAPRSALAAAGLCPAWVKLPSDMHRVACGLLSLGFAISTTDAAVPTIQIASGIVMHCVADELELRLAIAVDLESAKALASHLSPEDHAGLESDLLGELSNIAMGSLTSSFMRDSFAFSSGLPEVLDPVAFRSFGANLSRHECITLTAPGATIQVRVSIGGKQATVLFPAALSEGMVIAKDVYNEKGTLLLKSGTRLSSNTVGHLRDTLASSQLIEVATAAAA
;
A
#
# COMPACT_ATOMS: atom_id res chain seq x y z
N MET A 1 -7.18 -15.83 -2.82
CA MET A 1 -7.84 -15.06 -3.89
C MET A 1 -9.11 -14.52 -3.26
N ALA A 2 -9.12 -13.24 -2.86
CA ALA A 2 -10.28 -12.65 -2.18
C ALA A 2 -11.55 -13.03 -2.93
N PRO A 3 -12.61 -13.47 -2.24
CA PRO A 3 -13.86 -13.77 -2.91
C PRO A 3 -14.26 -12.51 -3.69
N ARG A 4 -14.46 -12.63 -5.01
CA ARG A 4 -14.73 -11.50 -5.91
C ARG A 4 -15.83 -10.56 -5.39
N SER A 5 -16.73 -11.08 -4.54
CA SER A 5 -17.74 -10.33 -3.80
C SER A 5 -17.17 -9.34 -2.77
N ALA A 6 -16.17 -9.72 -1.96
CA ALA A 6 -15.61 -8.87 -0.92
C ALA A 6 -14.85 -7.66 -1.49
N LEU A 7 -14.05 -7.87 -2.54
CA LEU A 7 -13.36 -6.78 -3.24
C LEU A 7 -14.34 -5.82 -3.93
N ALA A 8 -15.39 -6.36 -4.55
CA ALA A 8 -16.43 -5.54 -5.16
C ALA A 8 -17.18 -4.71 -4.10
N ALA A 9 -17.49 -5.31 -2.94
CA ALA A 9 -18.14 -4.65 -1.82
C ALA A 9 -17.23 -3.57 -1.20
N ALA A 10 -15.96 -3.88 -0.94
CA ALA A 10 -15.01 -2.93 -0.35
C ALA A 10 -14.72 -1.73 -1.26
N GLY A 11 -14.67 -1.94 -2.58
CA GLY A 11 -14.50 -0.85 -3.53
C GLY A 11 -15.71 0.07 -3.69
N LEU A 12 -16.89 -0.38 -3.25
CA LEU A 12 -18.16 0.35 -3.35
C LEU A 12 -18.69 0.76 -1.97
N CYS A 13 -17.95 0.48 -0.90
CA CYS A 13 -18.41 0.79 0.44
C CYS A 13 -18.38 2.30 0.70
N PRO A 14 -19.20 2.79 1.65
CA PRO A 14 -19.21 4.19 2.05
C PRO A 14 -17.82 4.77 2.39
N ALA A 15 -16.92 3.98 3.00
CA ALA A 15 -15.57 4.37 3.32
C ALA A 15 -14.75 4.67 2.06
N TRP A 16 -14.84 3.83 1.02
CA TRP A 16 -14.16 4.07 -0.25
C TRP A 16 -14.68 5.35 -0.92
N VAL A 17 -16.01 5.53 -0.97
CA VAL A 17 -16.63 6.72 -1.58
C VAL A 17 -16.25 8.02 -0.84
N LYS A 18 -16.05 7.95 0.48
CA LYS A 18 -15.70 9.10 1.32
C LYS A 18 -14.20 9.38 1.38
N LEU A 19 -13.35 8.55 0.76
CA LEU A 19 -11.89 8.69 0.80
C LEU A 19 -11.41 10.13 0.57
N PRO A 20 -11.83 10.85 -0.49
CA PRO A 20 -11.37 12.21 -0.72
C PRO A 20 -11.70 13.13 0.46
N SER A 21 -12.95 13.07 0.95
CA SER A 21 -13.40 13.91 2.07
C SER A 21 -12.74 13.55 3.41
N ASP A 22 -12.42 12.28 3.64
CA ASP A 22 -11.74 11.84 4.86
C ASP A 22 -10.26 12.26 4.83
N MET A 23 -9.58 12.11 3.69
CA MET A 23 -8.19 12.58 3.54
C MET A 23 -8.07 14.10 3.65
N HIS A 24 -9.03 14.83 3.08
CA HIS A 24 -9.11 16.28 3.25
C HIS A 24 -9.30 16.68 4.72
N ARG A 25 -10.18 15.99 5.46
CA ARG A 25 -10.37 16.24 6.90
C ARG A 25 -9.12 15.96 7.72
N VAL A 26 -8.41 14.87 7.41
CA VAL A 26 -7.13 14.53 8.07
C VAL A 26 -6.09 15.62 7.84
N ALA A 27 -5.90 16.05 6.58
CA ALA A 27 -4.92 17.09 6.26
C ALA A 27 -5.28 18.43 6.91
N CYS A 28 -6.55 18.86 6.84
CA CYS A 28 -7.00 20.10 7.49
C CYS A 28 -6.86 20.03 9.02
N GLY A 29 -7.16 18.87 9.62
CA GLY A 29 -7.09 18.67 11.07
C GLY A 29 -5.67 18.68 11.61
N LEU A 30 -4.74 17.99 10.95
CA LEU A 30 -3.34 17.92 11.39
C LEU A 30 -2.61 19.24 11.15
N LEU A 31 -2.79 19.83 9.97
CA LEU A 31 -1.98 20.96 9.51
C LEU A 31 -2.62 22.30 9.85
N SER A 32 -3.88 22.31 10.33
CA SER A 32 -4.66 23.53 10.59
C SER A 32 -4.72 24.49 9.39
N LEU A 33 -4.58 23.95 8.18
CA LEU A 33 -4.57 24.66 6.91
C LEU A 33 -5.87 24.38 6.13
N GLY A 34 -6.36 25.39 5.42
CA GLY A 34 -7.47 25.23 4.47
C GLY A 34 -7.00 24.61 3.17
N PHE A 35 -7.20 23.31 2.98
CA PHE A 35 -6.90 22.65 1.72
C PHE A 35 -8.08 22.73 0.74
N ALA A 36 -7.80 22.96 -0.53
CA ALA A 36 -8.67 22.57 -1.63
C ALA A 36 -8.42 21.10 -1.99
N ILE A 37 -9.44 20.41 -2.48
CA ILE A 37 -9.35 19.00 -2.88
C ILE A 37 -9.61 18.84 -4.37
N SER A 38 -8.80 18.01 -5.02
CA SER A 38 -9.02 17.51 -6.38
C SER A 38 -8.80 16.00 -6.42
N THR A 39 -9.61 15.29 -7.20
CA THR A 39 -9.47 13.83 -7.44
C THR A 39 -9.00 13.52 -8.86
N THR A 40 -8.70 14.54 -9.65
CA THR A 40 -8.05 14.35 -10.95
C THR A 40 -6.56 14.17 -10.75
N ASP A 41 -5.94 13.37 -11.62
CA ASP A 41 -4.48 13.23 -11.75
C ASP A 41 -3.94 14.55 -12.36
N ALA A 42 -4.00 15.62 -11.57
CA ALA A 42 -3.41 16.91 -11.91
C ALA A 42 -1.90 16.72 -12.11
N ALA A 43 -1.26 17.66 -12.81
CA ALA A 43 0.18 17.61 -13.05
C ALA A 43 0.93 17.35 -11.73
N VAL A 44 1.48 16.15 -11.63
CA VAL A 44 2.10 15.66 -10.41
C VAL A 44 3.30 16.55 -10.11
N PRO A 45 3.39 17.18 -8.92
CA PRO A 45 4.59 17.89 -8.52
C PRO A 45 5.81 16.98 -8.63
N THR A 46 7.01 17.55 -8.67
CA THR A 46 8.21 16.72 -8.61
C THR A 46 8.31 16.11 -7.21
N ILE A 47 7.75 14.91 -7.04
CA ILE A 47 7.74 14.16 -5.79
C ILE A 47 9.18 13.94 -5.35
N GLN A 48 9.47 14.33 -4.11
CA GLN A 48 10.79 14.17 -3.52
C GLN A 48 10.74 13.44 -2.19
N ILE A 49 9.64 13.57 -1.44
CA ILE A 49 9.43 12.88 -0.17
C ILE A 49 8.09 12.16 -0.25
N ALA A 50 8.10 10.87 0.09
CA ALA A 50 6.90 10.06 0.12
C ALA A 50 6.96 9.03 1.25
N SER A 51 5.80 8.69 1.78
CA SER A 51 5.61 7.63 2.76
C SER A 51 4.46 6.71 2.34
N GLY A 52 4.61 5.41 2.60
CA GLY A 52 3.64 4.37 2.26
C GLY A 52 3.29 3.52 3.46
N ILE A 53 2.06 3.02 3.52
CA ILE A 53 1.58 2.06 4.51
C ILE A 53 0.81 0.96 3.79
N VAL A 54 1.14 -0.29 4.10
CA VAL A 54 0.40 -1.47 3.67
C VAL A 54 -0.44 -2.00 4.82
N MET A 55 -1.72 -2.25 4.57
CA MET A 55 -2.69 -2.75 5.53
C MET A 55 -3.38 -3.99 4.97
N HIS A 56 -3.74 -4.94 5.84
CA HIS A 56 -4.36 -6.19 5.44
C HIS A 56 -5.68 -6.43 6.17
N CYS A 57 -6.70 -6.86 5.44
CA CYS A 57 -7.90 -7.44 6.03
C CYS A 57 -7.85 -8.95 5.82
N VAL A 58 -7.49 -9.68 6.89
CA VAL A 58 -7.23 -11.13 6.79
C VAL A 58 -8.51 -11.91 6.48
N ALA A 59 -9.64 -11.54 7.09
CA ALA A 59 -10.92 -12.24 6.93
C ALA A 59 -11.41 -12.21 5.48
N ASP A 60 -11.26 -11.07 4.80
CA ASP A 60 -11.71 -10.86 3.43
C ASP A 60 -10.60 -11.05 2.38
N GLU A 61 -9.40 -11.44 2.83
CA GLU A 61 -8.18 -11.50 2.03
C GLU A 61 -7.93 -10.22 1.22
N LEU A 62 -8.14 -9.04 1.81
CA LEU A 62 -7.93 -7.75 1.13
C LEU A 62 -6.61 -7.11 1.56
N GLU A 63 -6.08 -6.29 0.67
CA GLU A 63 -4.94 -5.42 0.90
C GLU A 63 -5.32 -3.99 0.54
N LEU A 64 -5.06 -3.08 1.47
CA LEU A 64 -5.25 -1.65 1.32
C LEU A 64 -3.88 -0.98 1.44
N ARG A 65 -3.54 -0.13 0.48
CA ARG A 65 -2.29 0.62 0.44
C ARG A 65 -2.61 2.10 0.48
N LEU A 66 -1.96 2.82 1.36
CA LEU A 66 -1.99 4.28 1.46
C LEU A 66 -0.58 4.79 1.16
N ALA A 67 -0.43 5.76 0.29
CA ALA A 67 0.81 6.51 0.14
C ALA A 67 0.53 8.01 0.11
N ILE A 68 1.42 8.79 0.70
CA ILE A 68 1.36 10.24 0.76
C ILE A 68 2.69 10.79 0.26
N ALA A 69 2.65 11.77 -0.63
CA ALA A 69 3.82 12.38 -1.23
C ALA A 69 3.69 13.90 -1.32
N VAL A 70 4.84 14.56 -1.29
CA VAL A 70 4.99 16.00 -1.47
C VAL A 70 6.26 16.30 -2.28
N ASP A 71 6.30 17.46 -2.92
CA ASP A 71 7.56 18.06 -3.35
C ASP A 71 8.28 18.71 -2.15
N LEU A 72 9.57 19.03 -2.31
CA LEU A 72 10.38 19.58 -1.21
C LEU A 72 9.92 20.99 -0.78
N GLU A 73 9.41 21.82 -1.70
CA GLU A 73 8.95 23.18 -1.37
C GLU A 73 7.71 23.13 -0.48
N SER A 74 6.76 22.26 -0.85
CA SER A 74 5.56 21.94 -0.10
C SER A 74 5.91 21.34 1.25
N ALA A 75 6.84 20.39 1.30
CA ALA A 75 7.29 19.77 2.55
C ALA A 75 7.81 20.82 3.53
N LYS A 76 8.67 21.73 3.05
CA LYS A 76 9.21 22.84 3.85
C LYS A 76 8.13 23.82 4.29
N ALA A 77 7.20 24.17 3.41
CA ALA A 77 6.09 25.06 3.73
C ALA A 77 5.18 24.46 4.83
N LEU A 78 4.91 23.16 4.77
CA LEU A 78 4.14 22.44 5.78
C LEU A 78 4.90 22.31 7.10
N ALA A 79 6.18 21.93 7.05
CA ALA A 79 7.04 21.80 8.23
C ALA A 79 7.16 23.15 8.97
N SER A 80 7.40 24.25 8.24
CA SER A 80 7.47 25.61 8.79
C SER A 80 6.16 26.06 9.45
N HIS A 81 5.02 25.53 8.98
CA HIS A 81 3.70 25.82 9.58
C HIS A 81 3.50 25.11 10.92
N LEU A 82 4.06 23.90 11.07
CA LEU A 82 3.94 23.09 12.30
C LEU A 82 4.99 23.46 13.34
N SER A 83 6.20 23.77 12.91
CA SER A 83 7.29 24.23 13.76
C SER A 83 8.04 25.35 13.04
N PRO A 84 8.04 26.58 13.59
CA PRO A 84 8.83 27.69 13.03
C PRO A 84 10.35 27.47 13.13
N GLU A 85 10.79 26.49 13.93
CA GLU A 85 12.19 26.18 14.17
C GLU A 85 12.70 25.16 13.15
N ASP A 86 13.83 25.47 12.52
CA ASP A 86 14.47 24.63 11.50
C ASP A 86 15.05 23.37 12.13
N HIS A 87 14.32 22.26 12.02
CA HIS A 87 14.72 20.94 12.50
C HIS A 87 15.01 20.04 11.31
N ALA A 88 16.25 19.60 11.19
CA ALA A 88 16.66 18.67 10.14
C ALA A 88 15.83 17.37 10.23
N GLY A 89 15.16 17.00 9.13
CA GLY A 89 14.37 15.76 9.04
C GLY A 89 12.89 15.90 9.39
N LEU A 90 12.45 17.08 9.83
CA LEU A 90 11.06 17.35 10.19
C LEU A 90 10.08 17.05 9.04
N GLU A 91 10.52 17.19 7.78
CA GLU A 91 9.69 16.89 6.61
C GLU A 91 9.32 15.40 6.49
N SER A 92 10.29 14.51 6.78
CA SER A 92 10.08 13.07 6.73
C SER A 92 9.22 12.60 7.90
N ASP A 93 9.49 13.15 9.10
CA ASP A 93 8.72 12.85 10.31
C ASP A 93 7.26 13.31 10.16
N LEU A 94 7.05 14.51 9.57
CA LEU A 94 5.73 15.02 9.24
C LEU A 94 4.97 14.06 8.32
N LEU A 95 5.59 13.58 7.24
CA LEU A 95 4.92 12.66 6.32
C LEU A 95 4.62 11.31 6.98
N GLY A 96 5.51 10.82 7.85
CA GLY A 96 5.27 9.63 8.66
C GLY A 96 4.05 9.80 9.57
N GLU A 97 3.97 10.92 10.28
CA GLU A 97 2.86 11.23 11.18
C GLU A 97 1.53 11.43 10.43
N LEU A 98 1.56 12.17 9.33
CA LEU A 98 0.39 12.35 8.46
C LEU A 98 -0.10 10.99 7.92
N SER A 99 0.82 10.10 7.54
CA SER A 99 0.47 8.75 7.08
C SER A 99 -0.14 7.91 8.20
N ASN A 100 0.40 7.97 9.42
CA ASN A 100 -0.15 7.28 10.59
C ASN A 100 -1.57 7.74 10.93
N ILE A 101 -1.81 9.06 10.96
CA ILE A 101 -3.13 9.63 11.24
C ILE A 101 -4.12 9.28 10.13
N ALA A 102 -3.70 9.39 8.86
CA ALA A 102 -4.50 8.99 7.72
C ALA A 102 -4.87 7.51 7.76
N MET A 103 -3.90 6.63 8.08
CA MET A 103 -4.14 5.21 8.30
C MET A 103 -5.18 4.98 9.40
N GLY A 104 -5.04 5.62 10.56
CA GLY A 104 -6.00 5.51 11.67
C GLY A 104 -7.41 5.95 11.27
N SER A 105 -7.54 7.03 10.51
CA SER A 105 -8.82 7.48 9.96
C SER A 105 -9.40 6.46 8.96
N LEU A 106 -8.58 5.93 8.05
CA LEU A 106 -8.99 4.95 7.06
C LEU A 106 -9.46 3.65 7.71
N THR A 107 -8.65 3.05 8.57
CA THR A 107 -9.00 1.78 9.24
C THR A 107 -10.29 1.93 10.04
N SER A 108 -10.47 3.06 10.73
CA SER A 108 -11.72 3.38 11.44
C SER A 108 -12.92 3.52 10.50
N SER A 109 -12.74 4.11 9.31
CA SER A 109 -13.78 4.23 8.30
C SER A 109 -14.16 2.88 7.71
N PHE A 110 -13.19 2.05 7.31
CA PHE A 110 -13.43 0.72 6.75
C PHE A 110 -14.01 -0.26 7.79
N MET A 111 -13.62 -0.15 9.05
CA MET A 111 -14.18 -0.98 10.13
C MET A 111 -15.70 -0.79 10.27
N ARG A 112 -16.22 0.44 10.08
CA ARG A 112 -17.67 0.71 10.10
C ARG A 112 -18.42 0.03 8.94
N ASP A 113 -17.71 -0.27 7.87
CA ASP A 113 -18.23 -1.02 6.72
C ASP A 113 -17.89 -2.51 6.78
N SER A 114 -17.55 -3.02 7.98
CA SER A 114 -17.21 -4.42 8.27
C SER A 114 -15.87 -4.92 7.70
N PHE A 115 -14.98 -4.03 7.25
CA PHE A 115 -13.63 -4.39 6.82
C PHE A 115 -12.59 -4.04 7.88
N ALA A 116 -12.15 -5.02 8.65
CA ALA A 116 -11.15 -4.85 9.69
C ALA A 116 -9.73 -4.95 9.11
N PHE A 117 -9.19 -3.81 8.68
CA PHE A 117 -7.79 -3.71 8.26
C PHE A 117 -6.85 -3.59 9.47
N SER A 118 -5.72 -4.30 9.42
CA SER A 118 -4.63 -4.15 10.38
C SER A 118 -3.93 -2.80 10.22
N SER A 119 -3.35 -2.28 11.29
CA SER A 119 -2.38 -1.18 11.20
C SER A 119 -1.09 -1.69 10.54
N GLY A 120 -0.56 -0.91 9.60
CA GLY A 120 0.79 -1.08 9.07
C GLY A 120 1.76 -0.09 9.72
N LEU A 121 3.01 -0.11 9.29
CA LEU A 121 3.99 0.91 9.62
C LEU A 121 4.30 1.75 8.38
N PRO A 122 4.49 3.08 8.53
CA PRO A 122 4.98 3.91 7.45
C PRO A 122 6.39 3.48 7.02
N GLU A 123 6.57 3.32 5.72
CA GLU A 123 7.88 3.18 5.09
C GLU A 123 8.16 4.41 4.22
N VAL A 124 9.44 4.75 4.08
CA VAL A 124 9.87 5.82 3.16
C VAL A 124 9.84 5.27 1.74
N LEU A 125 9.18 5.98 0.84
CA LEU A 125 9.11 5.62 -0.58
C LEU A 125 9.96 6.59 -1.40
N ASP A 126 10.74 6.06 -2.33
CA ASP A 126 11.30 6.88 -3.39
C ASP A 126 10.21 7.31 -4.41
N PRO A 127 10.47 8.31 -5.26
CA PRO A 127 9.46 8.81 -6.21
C PRO A 127 8.97 7.78 -7.24
N VAL A 128 9.77 6.76 -7.57
CA VAL A 128 9.40 5.67 -8.48
C VAL A 128 8.52 4.66 -7.74
N ALA A 129 8.89 4.31 -6.51
CA ALA A 129 8.12 3.45 -5.63
C ALA A 129 6.73 4.05 -5.36
N PHE A 130 6.64 5.34 -5.04
CA PHE A 130 5.36 6.02 -4.85
C PHE A 130 4.46 5.94 -6.10
N ARG A 131 5.03 6.18 -7.29
CA ARG A 131 4.27 6.13 -8.56
C ARG A 131 3.73 4.75 -8.91
N SER A 132 4.37 3.69 -8.43
CA SER A 132 3.94 2.31 -8.61
C SER A 132 3.24 1.72 -7.38
N PHE A 133 3.11 2.49 -6.30
CA PHE A 133 2.62 2.00 -5.03
C PHE A 133 1.17 1.58 -5.12
N GLY A 134 0.93 0.27 -5.06
CA GLY A 134 -0.40 -0.31 -5.18
C GLY A 134 -0.96 -0.30 -6.60
N ALA A 135 -0.20 0.06 -7.63
CA ALA A 135 -0.64 0.08 -9.03
C ALA A 135 -1.05 -1.30 -9.57
N ASN A 136 -0.65 -2.38 -8.89
CA ASN A 136 -1.04 -3.75 -9.19
C ASN A 136 -2.37 -4.17 -8.54
N LEU A 137 -2.93 -3.36 -7.65
CA LEU A 137 -4.22 -3.62 -7.00
C LEU A 137 -5.38 -3.29 -7.95
N SER A 138 -6.60 -3.63 -7.55
CA SER A 138 -7.75 -3.62 -8.48
C SER A 138 -8.46 -2.27 -8.56
N ARG A 139 -8.30 -1.42 -7.55
CA ARG A 139 -8.88 -0.08 -7.49
C ARG A 139 -7.88 0.89 -6.90
N HIS A 140 -7.90 2.11 -7.41
CA HIS A 140 -7.01 3.19 -7.02
C HIS A 140 -7.78 4.49 -6.98
N GLU A 141 -7.44 5.34 -6.02
CA GLU A 141 -7.87 6.72 -5.92
C GLU A 141 -6.61 7.59 -5.75
N CYS A 142 -6.52 8.65 -6.55
CA CYS A 142 -5.48 9.66 -6.44
C CYS A 142 -6.15 10.96 -6.00
N ILE A 143 -5.70 11.52 -4.88
CA ILE A 143 -6.27 12.72 -4.29
C ILE A 143 -5.15 13.75 -4.20
N THR A 144 -5.37 14.93 -4.75
CA THR A 144 -4.49 16.08 -4.59
C THR A 144 -5.13 17.07 -3.62
N LEU A 145 -4.38 17.42 -2.58
CA LEU A 145 -4.75 18.41 -1.60
C LEU A 145 -3.83 19.62 -1.77
N THR A 146 -4.38 20.79 -2.03
CA THR A 146 -3.61 22.02 -2.29
C THR A 146 -3.97 23.10 -1.28
N ALA A 147 -2.96 23.67 -0.63
CA ALA A 147 -3.05 24.85 0.20
C ALA A 147 -2.08 25.93 -0.33
N PRO A 148 -2.17 27.19 0.13
CA PRO A 148 -1.20 28.22 -0.25
C PRO A 148 0.24 27.76 0.06
N GLY A 149 1.04 27.55 -0.99
CA GLY A 149 2.45 27.14 -0.88
C GLY A 149 2.69 25.65 -0.60
N ALA A 150 1.65 24.80 -0.59
CA ALA A 150 1.81 23.38 -0.34
C ALA A 150 0.87 22.50 -1.18
N THR A 151 1.39 21.42 -1.74
CA THR A 151 0.62 20.39 -2.43
C THR A 151 0.96 19.01 -1.86
N ILE A 152 -0.07 18.25 -1.49
CA ILE A 152 0.03 16.88 -1.01
C ILE A 152 -0.69 15.97 -2.00
N GLN A 153 -0.01 14.90 -2.43
CA GLN A 153 -0.63 13.84 -3.21
C GLN A 153 -0.85 12.61 -2.33
N VAL A 154 -2.06 12.11 -2.32
CA VAL A 154 -2.46 10.90 -1.59
C VAL A 154 -2.89 9.85 -2.61
N ARG A 155 -2.36 8.64 -2.48
CA ARG A 155 -2.75 7.48 -3.26
C ARG A 155 -3.32 6.43 -2.33
N VAL A 156 -4.53 5.99 -2.62
CA VAL A 156 -5.17 4.89 -1.90
C VAL A 156 -5.49 3.80 -2.91
N SER A 157 -5.06 2.57 -2.64
CA SER A 157 -5.31 1.43 -3.53
C SER A 157 -5.84 0.26 -2.73
N ILE A 158 -6.85 -0.44 -3.26
CA ILE A 158 -7.41 -1.66 -2.64
C ILE A 158 -7.47 -2.79 -3.66
N GLY A 159 -7.15 -3.99 -3.21
CA GLY A 159 -7.21 -5.20 -4.02
C GLY A 159 -7.35 -6.44 -3.15
N GLY A 160 -7.56 -7.58 -3.79
CA GLY A 160 -7.31 -8.85 -3.10
C GLY A 160 -5.82 -8.92 -2.73
N LYS A 161 -5.51 -9.46 -1.55
CA LYS A 161 -4.15 -9.77 -1.10
C LYS A 161 -3.49 -10.58 -2.21
N GLN A 162 -2.51 -9.96 -2.87
CA GLN A 162 -1.86 -10.58 -4.00
C GLN A 162 -0.82 -11.56 -3.50
N ALA A 163 -0.84 -12.76 -4.05
CA ALA A 163 0.34 -13.59 -4.03
C ALA A 163 1.40 -12.89 -4.89
N THR A 164 2.61 -12.72 -4.36
CA THR A 164 3.77 -12.32 -5.14
C THR A 164 4.05 -13.40 -6.17
N VAL A 165 4.12 -13.03 -7.44
CA VAL A 165 4.48 -13.97 -8.51
C VAL A 165 5.99 -13.89 -8.73
N LEU A 166 6.69 -14.98 -8.50
CA LEU A 166 8.15 -15.06 -8.59
C LEU A 166 8.58 -16.17 -9.53
N PHE A 167 9.72 -15.97 -10.19
CA PHE A 167 10.45 -17.06 -10.84
C PHE A 167 11.08 -17.97 -9.78
N PRO A 168 11.41 -19.24 -10.08
CA PRO A 168 12.00 -20.17 -9.11
C PRO A 168 13.29 -19.61 -8.49
N ALA A 169 14.07 -18.88 -9.29
CA ALA A 169 15.31 -18.23 -8.84
C ALA A 169 15.10 -17.17 -7.75
N ALA A 170 13.94 -16.52 -7.70
CA ALA A 170 13.63 -15.45 -6.74
C ALA A 170 12.93 -15.97 -5.46
N LEU A 171 12.63 -17.27 -5.37
CA LEU A 171 12.09 -17.86 -4.15
C LEU A 171 13.09 -17.78 -2.99
N SER A 172 12.61 -17.52 -1.79
CA SER A 172 13.41 -17.57 -0.56
C SER A 172 12.76 -18.49 0.47
N GLU A 173 13.58 -18.97 1.40
CA GLU A 173 13.08 -19.68 2.58
C GLU A 173 12.07 -18.80 3.34
N GLY A 174 11.08 -19.45 3.94
CA GLY A 174 10.04 -18.81 4.74
C GLY A 174 8.81 -18.37 3.93
N MET A 175 8.92 -18.18 2.61
CA MET A 175 7.77 -17.89 1.73
C MET A 175 6.73 -19.03 1.78
N VAL A 176 5.47 -18.72 1.49
CA VAL A 176 4.39 -19.72 1.48
C VAL A 176 3.82 -19.82 0.08
N ILE A 177 3.72 -21.04 -0.47
CA ILE A 177 3.09 -21.28 -1.77
C ILE A 177 1.62 -20.87 -1.73
N ALA A 178 1.20 -19.94 -2.59
CA ALA A 178 -0.18 -19.45 -2.63
C ALA A 178 -1.09 -20.30 -3.53
N LYS A 179 -0.53 -20.98 -4.54
CA LYS A 179 -1.25 -21.91 -5.42
C LYS A 179 -0.45 -23.19 -5.64
N ASP A 180 -1.14 -24.32 -5.79
CA ASP A 180 -0.54 -25.61 -6.10
C ASP A 180 0.44 -25.49 -7.27
N VAL A 181 1.66 -26.00 -7.07
CA VAL A 181 2.75 -25.95 -8.04
C VAL A 181 2.88 -27.31 -8.70
N TYR A 182 2.85 -27.32 -10.03
CA TYR A 182 2.97 -28.52 -10.85
C TYR A 182 4.21 -28.41 -11.75
N ASN A 183 4.80 -29.55 -12.12
CA ASN A 183 5.82 -29.59 -13.16
C ASN A 183 5.17 -29.56 -14.57
N GLU A 184 5.99 -29.52 -15.62
CA GLU A 184 5.54 -29.53 -17.03
C GLU A 184 4.69 -30.75 -17.40
N LYS A 185 4.83 -31.86 -16.66
CA LYS A 185 4.05 -33.09 -16.86
C LYS A 185 2.72 -33.09 -16.10
N GLY A 186 2.36 -31.98 -15.44
CA GLY A 186 1.16 -31.87 -14.62
C GLY A 186 1.23 -32.62 -13.28
N THR A 187 2.41 -33.06 -12.86
CA THR A 187 2.60 -33.69 -11.54
C THR A 187 2.69 -32.61 -10.48
N LEU A 188 1.87 -32.74 -9.43
CA LEU A 188 1.90 -31.84 -8.27
C LEU A 188 3.23 -31.96 -7.54
N LEU A 189 3.99 -30.86 -7.47
CA LEU A 189 5.23 -30.77 -6.71
C LEU A 189 4.96 -30.28 -5.28
N LEU A 190 4.12 -29.24 -5.12
CA LEU A 190 3.80 -28.65 -3.83
C LEU A 190 2.34 -28.19 -3.79
N LYS A 191 1.70 -28.39 -2.64
CA LYS A 191 0.37 -27.83 -2.37
C LYS A 191 0.46 -26.37 -1.94
N SER A 192 -0.58 -25.61 -2.25
CA SER A 192 -0.89 -24.33 -1.62
C SER A 192 -0.85 -24.45 -0.09
N GLY A 193 -0.40 -23.38 0.57
CA GLY A 193 -0.15 -23.33 2.00
C GLY A 193 1.20 -23.91 2.45
N THR A 194 1.98 -24.50 1.53
CA THR A 194 3.29 -25.06 1.91
C THR A 194 4.30 -23.94 2.17
N ARG A 195 4.86 -23.90 3.39
CA ARG A 195 5.99 -23.03 3.74
C ARG A 195 7.28 -23.59 3.14
N LEU A 196 8.01 -22.75 2.41
CA LEU A 196 9.24 -23.12 1.74
C LEU A 196 10.40 -23.19 2.74
N SER A 197 11.06 -24.34 2.79
CA SER A 197 12.38 -24.49 3.41
C SER A 197 13.48 -24.20 2.39
N SER A 198 14.71 -23.94 2.83
CA SER A 198 15.87 -23.84 1.93
C SER A 198 16.00 -25.05 0.98
N ASN A 199 15.75 -26.27 1.46
CA ASN A 199 15.78 -27.48 0.63
C ASN A 199 14.66 -27.48 -0.42
N THR A 200 13.46 -27.07 -0.04
CA THR A 200 12.32 -26.97 -0.96
C THR A 200 12.58 -25.94 -2.05
N VAL A 201 13.17 -24.79 -1.70
CA VAL A 201 13.57 -23.75 -2.66
C VAL A 201 14.58 -24.30 -3.66
N GLY A 202 15.63 -24.99 -3.19
CA GLY A 202 16.62 -25.62 -4.06
C GLY A 202 15.97 -26.61 -5.03
N HIS A 203 15.13 -27.50 -4.51
CA HIS A 203 14.45 -28.50 -5.34
C HIS A 203 13.55 -27.87 -6.41
N LEU A 204 12.81 -26.81 -6.09
CA LEU A 204 11.96 -26.12 -7.06
C LEU A 204 12.78 -25.43 -8.16
N ARG A 205 13.93 -24.84 -7.81
CA ARG A 205 14.84 -24.22 -8.79
C ARG A 205 15.41 -25.23 -9.77
N ASP A 206 15.68 -26.43 -9.32
CA ASP A 206 16.23 -27.50 -10.15
C ASP A 206 15.17 -28.19 -11.01
N THR A 207 13.92 -28.25 -10.52
CA THR A 207 12.84 -29.04 -11.14
C THR A 207 11.96 -28.24 -12.09
N LEU A 208 11.78 -26.94 -11.83
CA LEU A 208 10.90 -26.08 -12.62
C LEU A 208 11.66 -25.35 -13.71
N ALA A 209 10.99 -25.06 -14.83
CA ALA A 209 11.55 -24.19 -15.84
C ALA A 209 11.82 -22.80 -15.25
N SER A 210 12.95 -22.19 -15.62
CA SER A 210 13.34 -20.86 -15.12
C SER A 210 12.34 -19.76 -15.46
N SER A 211 11.51 -19.96 -16.49
CA SER A 211 10.44 -19.07 -16.92
C SER A 211 9.09 -19.34 -16.24
N GLN A 212 8.96 -20.42 -15.45
CA GLN A 212 7.70 -20.75 -14.80
C GLN A 212 7.43 -19.79 -13.63
N LEU A 213 6.25 -19.18 -13.63
CA LEU A 213 5.82 -18.27 -12.59
C LEU A 213 5.18 -19.02 -11.42
N ILE A 214 5.55 -18.65 -10.20
CA ILE A 214 5.09 -19.28 -8.94
C ILE A 214 4.45 -18.21 -8.07
N GLU A 215 3.22 -18.43 -7.65
CA GLU A 215 2.50 -17.55 -6.72
C GLU A 215 2.88 -17.91 -5.28
N VAL A 216 3.42 -16.94 -4.54
CA VAL A 216 3.76 -17.07 -3.11
C VAL A 216 3.12 -15.96 -2.29
N ALA A 217 2.65 -16.26 -1.09
CA ALA A 217 2.37 -15.26 -0.09
C ALA A 217 3.67 -14.94 0.66
N THR A 218 3.93 -13.65 0.89
CA THR A 218 4.88 -13.25 1.94
C THR A 218 4.37 -13.81 3.26
N ALA A 219 5.22 -14.57 3.95
CA ALA A 219 4.87 -15.03 5.29
C ALA A 219 4.65 -13.81 6.17
N ALA A 220 3.54 -13.80 6.91
CA ALA A 220 3.38 -12.85 8.01
C ALA A 220 4.61 -13.02 8.92
N ALA A 221 5.27 -11.91 9.25
CA ALA A 221 6.17 -11.89 10.39
C ALA A 221 5.34 -12.38 11.59
N ALA A 222 5.75 -13.51 12.16
CA ALA A 222 5.17 -14.04 13.39
C ALA A 222 5.62 -13.18 14.57
#